data_AF-A0A3M1ZQA6-F1
#
_entry.id   AF-A0A3M1ZQA6-F1
#
_cell.length_a   1.000
_cell.length_b   1.000
_cell.length_c   1.000
_cell.angle_alpha   90.00
_cell.angle_beta   90.00
_cell.angle_gamma   90.00
#
_symmetry.space_group_name_H-M   'P 1'
#
loop_
_entity.id
_entity.type
_entity.pdbx_description
1 polymer ?
#
loop_
_entity_poly.entity_id
_entity_poly.type
_entity_poly.pdbx_seq_one_letter_code
_entity_poly.pdbx_strand_id
1 'polypeptide(L)'
;LGLWVANNDKNSSFEGQAFNTLPNLKKQFPFRYDDASQRTIELIDVIWFDGNSICAAFEVEHTSSVYSGILRMADLMAMQPNIDIPLYIVAPDERREKVIREINRPIFKQALRKPLAQICRYISYSALLEKFEIARNQGFLSHLTPSILDEIAEEVDTDI
;
A
#
# COMPACT_ATOMS: atom_id res chain seq x y z
N LEU A 1 4.87 -14.81 -0.73
CA LEU A 1 5.26 -13.43 -1.06
C LEU A 1 6.37 -12.98 -0.12
N GLY A 2 7.29 -12.17 -0.62
CA GLY A 2 8.21 -11.40 0.21
C GLY A 2 7.51 -10.17 0.79
N LEU A 3 7.99 -9.70 1.94
CA LEU A 3 7.43 -8.58 2.67
C LEU A 3 8.50 -7.50 2.86
N TRP A 4 8.14 -6.24 2.66
CA TRP A 4 8.86 -5.09 3.18
C TRP A 4 7.93 -4.32 4.10
N VAL A 5 8.50 -3.83 5.20
CA VAL A 5 7.85 -2.91 6.14
C VAL A 5 8.66 -1.63 6.13
N ALA A 6 7.97 -0.49 6.17
CA ALA A 6 8.51 0.85 6.29
C ALA A 6 9.75 0.88 7.20
N ASN A 7 10.83 1.51 6.75
CA ASN A 7 12.09 1.46 7.47
C ASN A 7 12.01 2.08 8.88
N ASN A 8 11.17 3.09 9.06
CA ASN A 8 10.85 3.70 10.35
C ASN A 8 10.07 2.77 11.30
N ASP A 9 9.33 1.80 10.76
CA ASP A 9 8.44 0.93 11.53
C ASP A 9 9.00 -0.48 11.75
N LYS A 10 10.13 -0.85 11.13
CA LYS A 10 10.74 -2.19 11.28
C LYS A 10 10.98 -2.62 12.73
N ASN A 11 11.23 -1.67 13.63
CA ASN A 11 11.47 -1.93 15.06
C ASN A 11 10.21 -1.84 15.93
N SER A 12 9.07 -1.49 15.34
CA SER A 12 7.77 -1.48 16.00
C SER A 12 7.25 -2.91 16.21
N SER A 13 6.26 -3.05 17.08
CA SER A 13 5.61 -4.32 17.36
C SER A 13 4.11 -4.15 17.55
N PHE A 14 3.37 -5.22 17.29
CA PHE A 14 1.94 -5.32 17.53
C PHE A 14 1.66 -6.65 18.24
N GLU A 15 0.87 -6.62 19.33
CA GLU A 15 0.53 -7.79 20.14
C GLU A 15 1.73 -8.68 20.53
N GLY A 16 2.87 -8.05 20.83
CA GLY A 16 4.10 -8.75 21.20
C GLY A 16 4.89 -9.34 20.04
N GLN A 17 4.41 -9.23 18.79
CA GLN A 17 5.13 -9.60 17.58
C GLN A 17 5.84 -8.38 16.99
N ALA A 18 7.17 -8.39 16.97
CA ALA A 18 7.96 -7.34 16.33
C ALA A 18 7.92 -7.47 14.81
N PHE A 19 7.81 -6.37 14.08
CA PHE A 19 7.70 -6.38 12.62
C PHE A 19 8.95 -6.95 11.94
N ASN A 20 10.13 -6.79 12.53
CA ASN A 20 11.37 -7.42 12.06
C ASN A 20 11.40 -8.96 12.19
N THR A 21 10.43 -9.57 12.89
CA THR A 21 10.29 -11.04 13.02
C THR A 21 9.27 -11.63 12.06
N LEU A 22 8.59 -10.79 11.26
CA LEU A 22 7.59 -11.26 10.31
C LEU A 22 8.22 -12.18 9.25
N PRO A 23 7.50 -13.24 8.84
CA PRO A 23 8.01 -14.19 7.86
C PRO A 23 8.23 -13.51 6.50
N ASN A 24 9.25 -13.99 5.77
CA ASN A 24 9.59 -13.51 4.43
C ASN A 24 9.95 -12.01 4.33
N LEU A 25 10.33 -11.38 5.45
CA LEU A 25 10.78 -9.99 5.47
C LEU A 25 12.09 -9.84 4.68
N LYS A 26 12.11 -8.88 3.76
CA LYS A 26 13.27 -8.51 2.95
C LYS A 26 14.24 -7.68 3.81
N LYS A 27 15.47 -8.17 3.94
CA LYS A 27 16.54 -7.45 4.67
C LYS A 27 17.01 -6.17 3.97
N GLN A 28 16.92 -6.15 2.64
CA GLN A 28 17.27 -5.02 1.80
C GLN A 28 16.22 -4.86 0.71
N PHE A 29 15.95 -3.62 0.29
CA PHE A 29 15.08 -3.38 -0.84
C PHE A 29 15.72 -3.97 -2.10
N PRO A 30 14.99 -4.73 -2.93
CA PRO A 30 15.58 -5.47 -4.05
C PRO A 30 16.00 -4.58 -5.22
N PHE A 31 15.57 -3.32 -5.22
CA PHE A 31 15.94 -2.31 -6.21
C PHE A 31 16.85 -1.26 -5.57
N ARG A 32 17.70 -0.64 -6.40
CA ARG A 32 18.46 0.55 -6.01
C ARG A 32 18.04 1.71 -6.88
N TYR A 33 17.56 2.77 -6.24
CA TYR A 33 17.25 4.06 -6.84
C TYR A 33 18.32 5.09 -6.46
N ASP A 34 18.16 6.32 -6.94
CA ASP A 34 18.91 7.45 -6.37
C ASP A 34 18.57 7.62 -4.88
N ASP A 35 19.49 8.21 -4.11
CA ASP A 35 19.37 8.28 -2.65
C ASP A 35 18.09 8.99 -2.17
N ALA A 36 17.56 9.96 -2.93
CA ALA A 36 16.37 10.69 -2.54
C ALA A 36 15.13 9.81 -2.72
N SER A 37 14.94 9.26 -3.93
CA SER A 37 13.83 8.35 -4.24
C SER A 37 13.86 7.10 -3.37
N GLN A 38 15.05 6.53 -3.12
CA GLN A 38 15.22 5.34 -2.28
C GLN A 38 14.69 5.61 -0.87
N ARG A 39 15.06 6.73 -0.25
CA ARG A 39 14.60 7.09 1.10
C ARG A 39 13.08 7.25 1.13
N THR A 40 12.47 7.85 0.12
CA THR A 40 11.02 8.03 0.08
C THR A 40 10.28 6.69 -0.09
N ILE A 41 10.74 5.84 -1.01
CA ILE A 41 10.11 4.53 -1.29
C ILE A 41 10.27 3.59 -0.09
N GLU A 42 11.40 3.62 0.61
CA GLU A 42 11.63 2.81 1.81
C GLU A 42 10.73 3.18 2.99
N LEU A 43 10.10 4.35 2.95
CA LEU A 43 9.09 4.77 3.91
C LEU A 43 7.70 4.26 3.55
N ILE A 44 7.44 3.67 2.38
CA ILE A 44 6.13 3.06 2.10
C ILE A 44 5.85 1.97 3.15
N ASP A 45 4.67 2.04 3.77
CA ASP A 45 4.35 1.28 4.97
C ASP A 45 4.50 -0.23 4.77
N VAL A 46 3.94 -0.76 3.68
CA VAL A 46 4.07 -2.18 3.32
C VAL A 46 4.24 -2.34 1.81
N ILE A 47 5.18 -3.20 1.40
CA ILE A 47 5.33 -3.63 -0.01
C ILE A 47 5.39 -5.16 -0.07
N TRP A 48 4.62 -5.75 -0.98
CA TRP A 48 4.64 -7.18 -1.27
C TRP A 48 5.47 -7.48 -2.51
N PHE A 49 6.19 -8.60 -2.45
CA PHE A 49 7.07 -9.07 -3.53
C PHE A 49 6.76 -10.51 -3.94
N ASP A 50 6.96 -10.78 -5.23
CA ASP A 50 7.05 -12.12 -5.80
C ASP A 50 8.42 -12.26 -6.43
N GLY A 51 9.26 -13.10 -5.80
CA GLY A 51 10.70 -13.05 -6.02
C GLY A 51 11.26 -11.66 -5.70
N ASN A 52 11.70 -10.93 -6.73
CA ASN A 52 12.20 -9.56 -6.65
C ASN A 52 11.25 -8.53 -7.27
N SER A 53 10.16 -8.96 -7.91
CA SER A 53 9.16 -8.07 -8.49
C SER A 53 8.21 -7.58 -7.41
N ILE A 54 7.85 -6.29 -7.43
CA ILE A 54 6.80 -5.77 -6.56
C ILE A 54 5.46 -6.27 -7.10
N CYS A 55 4.55 -6.66 -6.22
CA CYS A 55 3.20 -7.11 -6.56
C CYS A 55 2.11 -6.15 -6.11
N ALA A 56 2.34 -5.47 -4.98
CA ALA A 56 1.41 -4.52 -4.39
C ALA A 56 2.16 -3.63 -3.40
N ALA A 57 1.63 -2.43 -3.15
CA ALA A 57 2.13 -1.52 -2.14
C ALA A 57 0.96 -0.90 -1.37
N PHE A 58 1.17 -0.62 -0.08
CA PHE A 58 0.15 -0.15 0.85
C PHE A 58 0.66 1.04 1.65
N GLU A 59 -0.21 2.04 1.81
CA GLU A 59 -0.08 3.10 2.82
C GLU A 59 -1.21 2.97 3.83
N VAL A 60 -0.88 2.98 5.12
CA VAL A 60 -1.82 2.88 6.24
C VAL A 60 -1.94 4.25 6.90
N GLU A 61 -2.97 4.99 6.48
CA GLU A 61 -3.09 6.41 6.78
C GLU A 61 -4.09 6.66 7.93
N HIS A 62 -3.64 6.54 9.18
CA HIS A 62 -4.49 6.79 10.37
C HIS A 62 -4.54 8.27 10.80
N THR A 63 -3.39 8.94 10.94
CA THR A 63 -3.28 10.32 11.48
C THR A 63 -2.38 11.23 10.63
N SER A 64 -1.48 10.65 9.86
CA SER A 64 -0.59 11.31 8.91
C SER A 64 -1.34 12.00 7.78
N SER A 65 -0.64 12.87 7.04
CA SER A 65 -1.20 13.48 5.84
C SER A 65 -1.33 12.43 4.74
N VAL A 66 -2.56 12.09 4.36
CA VAL A 66 -2.90 11.26 3.17
C VAL A 66 -2.06 11.64 1.96
N TYR A 67 -1.80 12.93 1.77
CA TYR A 67 -1.01 13.44 0.65
C TYR A 67 0.44 12.92 0.65
N SER A 68 1.05 12.74 1.82
CA SER A 68 2.43 12.24 1.91
C SER A 68 2.54 10.76 1.54
N GLY A 69 1.59 9.92 1.95
CA GLY A 69 1.50 8.53 1.46
C GLY A 69 1.30 8.46 -0.05
N ILE A 70 0.39 9.27 -0.59
CA ILE A 70 0.15 9.35 -2.03
C ILE A 70 1.43 9.78 -2.79
N LEU A 71 2.21 10.74 -2.26
CA LEU A 71 3.48 11.13 -2.86
C LEU A 71 4.51 9.99 -2.86
N ARG A 72 4.62 9.23 -1.76
CA ARG A 72 5.51 8.05 -1.70
C ARG A 72 5.17 7.03 -2.79
N MET A 73 3.87 6.79 -3.00
CA MET A 73 3.37 5.93 -4.08
C MET A 73 3.64 6.50 -5.48
N ALA A 74 3.48 7.81 -5.67
CA ALA A 74 3.78 8.47 -6.93
C ALA A 74 5.28 8.36 -7.28
N ASP A 75 6.17 8.52 -6.30
CA ASP A 75 7.62 8.35 -6.49
C ASP A 75 7.96 6.92 -6.91
N LEU A 76 7.34 5.90 -6.29
CA LEU A 76 7.51 4.51 -6.71
C LEU A 76 7.12 4.31 -8.18
N MET A 77 5.96 4.83 -8.58
CA MET A 77 5.46 4.71 -9.97
C MET A 77 6.35 5.47 -10.96
N ALA A 78 6.88 6.62 -10.57
CA ALA A 78 7.81 7.40 -11.40
C ALA A 78 9.14 6.67 -11.62
N MET A 79 9.65 5.99 -10.61
CA MET A 79 10.91 5.22 -10.69
C MET A 79 10.76 3.89 -11.45
N GLN A 80 9.54 3.35 -11.51
CA GLN A 80 9.22 2.12 -12.23
C GLN A 80 8.08 2.33 -13.22
N PRO A 81 8.25 3.14 -14.29
CA PRO A 81 7.14 3.58 -15.15
C PRO A 81 6.48 2.46 -15.97
N ASN A 82 7.07 1.26 -15.98
CA ASN A 82 6.52 0.08 -16.63
C ASN A 82 5.85 -0.90 -15.63
N ILE A 83 5.81 -0.56 -14.34
CA ILE A 83 5.13 -1.38 -13.36
C ILE A 83 3.62 -1.17 -13.45
N ASP A 84 2.88 -2.27 -13.34
CA ASP A 84 1.42 -2.27 -13.31
C ASP A 84 1.00 -3.14 -12.12
N ILE A 85 1.00 -2.52 -10.94
CA ILE A 85 0.67 -3.17 -9.67
C ILE A 85 -0.45 -2.40 -8.99
N PRO A 86 -1.34 -3.07 -8.26
CA PRO A 86 -2.30 -2.39 -7.42
C PRO A 86 -1.60 -1.65 -6.28
N LEU A 87 -2.05 -0.43 -6.03
CA LEU A 87 -1.64 0.38 -4.88
C LEU A 87 -2.85 0.54 -3.96
N TYR A 88 -2.65 0.47 -2.65
CA TYR A 88 -3.75 0.54 -1.69
C TYR A 88 -3.52 1.65 -0.66
N ILE A 89 -4.50 2.53 -0.50
CA ILE A 89 -4.58 3.41 0.67
C ILE A 89 -5.55 2.78 1.65
N VAL A 90 -5.04 2.34 2.80
CA VAL A 90 -5.80 1.76 3.89
C VAL A 90 -6.01 2.85 4.94
N ALA A 91 -7.25 3.27 5.19
CA ALA A 91 -7.50 4.35 6.15
C ALA A 91 -8.88 4.22 6.82
N PRO A 92 -9.14 4.96 7.92
CA PRO A 92 -10.48 5.04 8.51
C PRO A 92 -11.52 5.53 7.49
N ASP A 93 -12.74 5.04 7.64
CA ASP A 93 -13.89 5.31 6.77
C ASP A 93 -14.14 6.81 6.56
N GLU A 94 -14.02 7.62 7.62
CA GLU A 94 -14.21 9.07 7.58
C GLU A 94 -13.17 9.80 6.71
N ARG A 95 -12.04 9.15 6.38
CA ARG A 95 -10.99 9.72 5.51
C ARG A 95 -11.22 9.44 4.04
N ARG A 96 -12.18 8.59 3.67
CA ARG A 96 -12.47 8.17 2.29
C ARG A 96 -12.54 9.35 1.31
N GLU A 97 -13.36 10.36 1.59
CA GLU A 97 -13.50 11.54 0.72
C GLU A 97 -12.21 12.33 0.58
N LYS A 98 -11.39 12.37 1.65
CA LYS A 98 -10.08 13.02 1.60
C LYS A 98 -9.12 12.25 0.69
N VAL A 99 -9.11 10.92 0.75
CA VAL A 99 -8.30 10.07 -0.14
C VAL A 99 -8.68 10.30 -1.59
N ILE A 100 -9.97 10.21 -1.92
CA ILE A 100 -10.49 10.43 -3.28
C ILE A 100 -10.10 11.82 -3.78
N ARG A 101 -10.27 12.86 -2.96
CA ARG A 101 -9.91 14.23 -3.37
C ARG A 101 -8.41 14.40 -3.61
N GLU A 102 -7.56 13.88 -2.74
CA GLU A 102 -6.09 14.06 -2.87
C GLU A 102 -5.53 13.27 -4.06
N ILE A 103 -6.04 12.06 -4.31
CA ILE A 103 -5.51 11.21 -5.40
C ILE A 103 -5.94 11.69 -6.79
N ASN A 104 -7.09 12.35 -6.89
CA ASN A 104 -7.59 12.94 -8.14
C ASN A 104 -7.01 14.33 -8.44
N ARG A 105 -6.03 14.81 -7.66
CA ARG A 105 -5.40 16.11 -7.92
C ARG A 105 -4.74 16.12 -9.32
N PRO A 106 -4.81 17.23 -10.07
CA PRO A 106 -4.33 17.30 -11.46
C PRO A 106 -2.89 16.82 -11.65
N ILE A 107 -2.01 17.07 -10.68
CA ILE A 107 -0.61 16.64 -10.74
C ILE A 107 -0.47 15.12 -10.88
N PHE A 108 -1.30 14.33 -10.21
CA PHE A 108 -1.26 12.86 -10.26
C PHE A 108 -1.93 12.27 -11.50
N LYS A 109 -2.69 13.09 -12.25
CA LYS A 109 -3.24 12.71 -13.56
C LYS A 109 -2.21 12.88 -14.68
N GLN A 110 -1.27 13.82 -14.54
CA GLN A 110 -0.36 14.24 -15.61
C GLN A 110 1.10 13.81 -15.41
N ALA A 111 1.55 13.67 -14.16
CA ALA A 111 2.96 13.41 -13.86
C ALA A 111 3.38 11.95 -14.10
N LEU A 112 2.42 11.03 -14.22
CA LEU A 112 2.65 9.60 -14.34
C LEU A 112 2.13 9.07 -15.67
N ARG A 113 2.66 7.93 -16.12
CA ARG A 113 2.24 7.27 -17.37
C ARG A 113 0.75 6.93 -17.38
N LYS A 114 0.22 6.53 -16.23
CA LYS A 114 -1.20 6.31 -15.97
C LYS A 114 -1.62 7.19 -14.79
N PRO A 115 -2.82 7.79 -14.81
CA PRO A 115 -3.34 8.52 -13.65
C PRO A 115 -3.31 7.65 -12.39
N LEU A 116 -2.81 8.21 -11.28
CA LEU A 116 -2.66 7.43 -10.04
C LEU A 116 -4.01 6.87 -9.54
N ALA A 117 -5.10 7.62 -9.74
CA ALA A 117 -6.46 7.23 -9.38
C ALA A 117 -6.96 5.96 -10.10
N GLN A 118 -6.40 5.63 -11.27
CA GLN A 118 -6.76 4.42 -12.03
C GLN A 118 -6.04 3.15 -11.51
N ILE A 119 -4.94 3.33 -10.78
CA ILE A 119 -4.10 2.22 -10.31
C ILE A 119 -4.32 1.97 -8.82
N CYS A 120 -4.61 3.04 -8.08
CA CYS A 120 -4.75 3.00 -6.65
C CYS A 120 -6.20 2.73 -6.25
N ARG A 121 -6.37 1.99 -5.15
CA ARG A 121 -7.67 1.68 -4.55
C ARG A 121 -7.68 2.06 -3.08
N TYR A 122 -8.88 2.33 -2.57
CA TYR A 122 -9.10 2.62 -1.16
C TYR A 122 -9.61 1.38 -0.43
N ILE A 123 -9.07 1.09 0.75
CA ILE A 123 -9.60 0.06 1.64
C ILE A 123 -9.94 0.72 2.97
N SER A 124 -11.20 0.65 3.37
CA SER A 124 -11.61 1.14 4.68
C SER A 124 -11.17 0.19 5.79
N TYR A 125 -10.98 0.74 6.99
CA TYR A 125 -10.72 -0.10 8.17
C TYR A 125 -11.91 -1.01 8.47
N SER A 126 -13.14 -0.53 8.31
CA SER A 126 -14.34 -1.36 8.50
C SER A 126 -14.33 -2.60 7.61
N ALA A 127 -14.09 -2.45 6.31
CA ALA A 127 -14.09 -3.54 5.35
C ALA A 127 -12.94 -4.52 5.59
N LEU A 128 -11.74 -4.00 5.90
CA LEU A 128 -10.57 -4.83 6.20
C LEU A 128 -10.79 -5.66 7.48
N LEU A 129 -11.29 -5.03 8.54
CA LEU A 129 -11.56 -5.69 9.82
C LEU A 129 -12.68 -6.72 9.69
N GLU A 130 -13.78 -6.39 9.03
CA GLU A 130 -14.87 -7.33 8.76
C GLU A 130 -14.34 -8.58 8.04
N LYS A 131 -13.55 -8.37 6.98
CA LYS A 131 -12.99 -9.48 6.21
C LYS A 131 -12.01 -10.33 7.01
N PHE A 132 -11.16 -9.68 7.81
CA PHE A 132 -10.24 -10.36 8.73
C PHE A 132 -11.01 -11.21 9.75
N GLU A 133 -12.07 -10.67 10.36
CA GLU A 133 -12.89 -11.37 11.34
C GLU A 133 -13.61 -12.57 10.73
N ILE A 134 -14.16 -12.44 9.52
CA ILE A 134 -14.77 -13.56 8.78
C ILE A 134 -13.72 -14.67 8.54
N ALA A 135 -12.54 -14.31 8.04
CA ALA A 135 -11.48 -15.27 7.75
C ALA A 135 -10.95 -15.97 9.00
N ARG A 136 -10.88 -15.24 10.12
CA ARG A 136 -10.52 -15.77 11.43
C ARG A 136 -11.57 -16.76 11.95
N ASN A 137 -12.84 -16.36 11.94
CA ASN A 137 -13.94 -17.16 12.51
C ASN A 137 -14.23 -18.43 11.71
N GLN A 138 -14.00 -18.40 10.40
CA GLN A 138 -14.17 -19.56 9.52
C GLN A 138 -12.86 -20.38 9.37
N GLY A 139 -11.77 -19.99 10.04
CA GLY A 139 -10.54 -20.77 10.12
C GLY A 139 -9.71 -20.84 8.84
N PHE A 140 -9.81 -19.84 7.96
CA PHE A 140 -9.11 -19.85 6.67
C PHE A 140 -8.06 -18.73 6.49
N LEU A 141 -7.63 -18.06 7.56
CA LEU A 141 -6.56 -17.03 7.50
C LEU A 141 -5.31 -17.51 6.72
N SER A 142 -4.89 -18.76 6.93
CA SER A 142 -3.73 -19.36 6.22
C SER A 142 -3.96 -19.63 4.74
N HIS A 143 -5.20 -19.55 4.28
CA HIS A 143 -5.60 -19.77 2.88
C HIS A 143 -5.97 -18.46 2.17
N LEU A 144 -5.85 -17.31 2.85
CA LEU A 144 -6.04 -16.02 2.22
C LEU A 144 -5.03 -15.83 1.08
N THR A 145 -5.55 -15.38 -0.05
CA THR A 145 -4.75 -15.00 -1.21
C THR A 145 -4.90 -13.50 -1.46
N PRO A 146 -3.95 -12.86 -2.16
CA PRO A 146 -4.01 -11.42 -2.43
C PRO A 146 -5.30 -10.94 -3.11
N SER A 147 -6.00 -11.80 -3.85
CA SER A 147 -7.26 -11.45 -4.53
C SER A 147 -8.38 -11.06 -3.55
N ILE A 148 -8.24 -11.40 -2.26
CA ILE A 148 -9.19 -10.97 -1.23
C ILE A 148 -9.29 -9.45 -1.14
N LEU A 149 -8.21 -8.75 -1.49
CA LEU A 149 -8.17 -7.29 -1.49
C LEU A 149 -9.08 -6.71 -2.57
N ASP A 150 -9.22 -7.37 -3.72
CA ASP A 150 -10.11 -6.91 -4.79
C ASP A 150 -11.59 -6.90 -4.35
N GLU A 151 -11.96 -7.72 -3.35
CA GLU A 151 -13.32 -7.77 -2.81
C GLU A 151 -13.64 -6.63 -1.85
N ILE A 152 -12.63 -6.04 -1.20
CA ILE A 152 -12.79 -4.99 -0.18
C ILE A 152 -12.24 -3.63 -0.61
N ALA A 153 -11.59 -3.57 -1.76
CA ALA A 153 -10.99 -2.37 -2.29
C ALA A 153 -11.97 -1.62 -3.20
N GLU A 154 -12.09 -0.33 -2.95
CA GLU A 154 -12.94 0.59 -3.69
C GLU A 154 -12.13 1.35 -4.74
N GLU A 155 -12.73 1.57 -5.90
CA GLU A 155 -12.20 2.50 -6.90
C GLU A 155 -12.30 3.93 -6.38
N VAL A 156 -11.29 4.73 -6.73
CA VAL A 156 -11.17 6.13 -6.31
C VAL A 156 -11.12 7.09 -7.49
N ASP A 157 -11.09 6.60 -8.73
CA ASP A 157 -11.16 7.44 -9.93
C ASP A 157 -12.57 8.00 -10.09
N THR A 158 -12.66 9.33 -10.16
CA THR A 158 -13.93 10.04 -10.31
C THR A 158 -14.29 10.32 -11.77
N ASP A 159 -13.41 9.97 -12.71
CA ASP A 159 -13.60 10.23 -14.14
C ASP A 159 -14.16 9.01 -14.90
N ILE A 160 -14.61 7.96 -14.18
CA ILE A 160 -15.21 6.72 -14.73
C ILE A 160 -16.71 6.89 -14.98
#